data_AF-A0A6P8YRJ3-F1
#
_entry.id   AF-A0A6P8YRJ3-F1
#
_cell.length_a   1.000
_cell.length_b   1.000
_cell.length_c   1.000
_cell.angle_alpha   90.00
_cell.angle_beta   90.00
_cell.angle_gamma   90.00
#
_symmetry.space_group_name_H-M   'P 1'
#
loop_
_entity.id
_entity.type
_entity.pdbx_description
1 polymer ?
#
loop_
_entity_poly.entity_id
_entity_poly.type
_entity_poly.pdbx_seq_one_letter_code
_entity_poly.pdbx_strand_id
1 'polypeptide(L)'
;MAISKVTLACVVLAAVLGVSMAGHGSSYIHVVHDDSHGHGYAAPEPAYHHEEYHEPSPYSYKYGVHDAHTGDVKSASESSHGGVVKGEYSLVQPDGVTRTVHYTADKHNGFNAHVTLSGHAHHAHHY
;
A
#
# COMPACT_ATOMS: atom_id res chain seq x y z
N MET A 1 18.14 10.61 -37.40
CA MET A 1 18.03 9.50 -36.42
C MET A 1 17.44 10.07 -35.15
N ALA A 2 16.22 9.68 -34.80
CA ALA A 2 15.45 10.27 -33.73
C ALA A 2 15.95 9.78 -32.36
N ILE A 3 16.31 10.72 -31.47
CA ILE A 3 16.61 10.44 -30.07
C ILE A 3 15.27 10.21 -29.38
N SER A 4 14.89 8.95 -29.22
CA SER A 4 13.73 8.56 -28.42
C SER A 4 14.02 8.92 -26.97
N LYS A 5 13.31 9.93 -26.47
CA LYS A 5 13.28 10.31 -25.06
C LYS A 5 12.76 9.10 -24.28
N VAL A 6 13.64 8.39 -23.60
CA VAL A 6 13.27 7.33 -22.66
C VAL A 6 12.69 8.04 -21.43
N THR A 7 11.37 8.21 -21.43
CA THR A 7 10.63 8.71 -20.28
C THR A 7 10.85 7.73 -19.14
N LEU A 8 11.59 8.16 -18.11
CA LEU A 8 11.78 7.44 -16.87
C LEU A 8 10.44 7.31 -16.16
N ALA A 9 9.67 6.28 -16.50
CA ALA A 9 8.49 5.90 -15.76
C ALA A 9 8.97 5.25 -14.46
N CYS A 10 9.02 6.03 -13.38
CA CYS A 10 9.05 5.51 -12.02
C CYS A 10 7.80 4.64 -11.81
N VAL A 11 7.90 3.35 -12.15
CA VAL A 11 6.91 2.36 -11.74
C VAL A 11 7.18 2.09 -10.26
N VAL A 12 6.69 3.00 -9.42
CA VAL A 12 6.37 2.67 -8.04
C VAL A 12 5.23 1.68 -8.14
N LEU A 13 5.54 0.39 -8.12
CA LEU A 13 4.53 -0.66 -8.07
C LEU A 13 3.93 -0.68 -6.65
N ALA A 14 3.17 0.36 -6.32
CA ALA A 14 2.26 0.36 -5.20
C ALA A 14 0.99 -0.39 -5.65
N ALA A 15 1.03 -1.72 -5.58
CA ALA A 15 -0.20 -2.50 -5.62
C ALA A 15 -0.90 -2.35 -4.26
N VAL A 16 -1.54 -1.20 -4.05
CA VAL A 16 -2.54 -1.04 -2.99
C VAL A 16 -3.86 -1.50 -3.58
N LEU A 17 -4.26 -2.73 -3.25
CA LEU A 17 -5.63 -3.17 -3.51
C LEU A 17 -6.55 -2.35 -2.60
N GLY A 18 -7.27 -1.42 -3.22
CA GLY A 18 -8.28 -0.62 -2.55
C GLY A 18 -9.53 -1.41 -2.21
N VAL A 19 -10.14 -1.07 -1.09
CA VAL A 19 -11.58 -1.14 -0.92
C VAL A 19 -12.04 0.26 -0.52
N SER A 20 -12.62 0.96 -1.50
CA SER A 20 -13.17 2.29 -1.38
C SER A 20 -14.69 2.19 -1.23
N MET A 21 -15.25 2.40 -0.04
CA MET A 21 -16.68 2.71 0.07
C MET A 21 -16.88 4.08 0.74
N ALA A 22 -16.64 5.14 -0.02
CA ALA A 22 -17.25 6.43 0.27
C ALA A 22 -18.72 6.37 -0.18
N GLY A 23 -19.62 6.10 0.76
CA GLY A 23 -21.05 6.34 0.57
C GLY A 23 -21.37 7.80 0.85
N HIS A 24 -21.65 8.55 -0.21
CA HIS A 24 -22.13 9.93 -0.21
C HIS A 24 -23.37 10.17 0.67
N GLY A 25 -23.46 11.38 1.22
CA GLY A 25 -24.50 11.79 2.18
C GLY A 25 -25.89 12.06 1.60
N SER A 26 -26.82 12.45 2.49
CA SER A 26 -28.06 13.16 2.13
C SER A 26 -28.67 13.83 3.36
N SER A 27 -28.90 15.15 3.27
CA SER A 27 -29.56 15.98 4.29
C SER A 27 -31.01 16.25 3.91
N TYR A 28 -32.02 16.08 4.79
CA TYR A 28 -33.34 16.71 4.62
C TYR A 28 -34.09 16.95 5.94
N ILE A 29 -34.29 18.25 6.24
CA ILE A 29 -35.45 18.97 6.83
C ILE A 29 -36.00 18.57 8.22
N HIS A 30 -35.96 19.55 9.14
CA HIS A 30 -36.73 19.59 10.38
C HIS A 30 -38.16 20.08 10.07
N VAL A 31 -39.17 19.21 10.16
CA VAL A 31 -40.57 19.64 10.19
C VAL A 31 -41.03 19.61 11.64
N VAL A 32 -41.31 20.78 12.19
CA VAL A 32 -41.97 20.92 13.49
C VAL A 32 -43.44 20.53 13.28
N HIS A 33 -43.86 19.42 13.89
CA HIS A 33 -45.27 19.17 14.15
C HIS A 33 -45.49 19.36 15.65
N ASP A 34 -46.22 20.44 15.95
CA ASP A 34 -46.87 20.66 17.24
C ASP A 34 -48.06 19.69 17.37
N ASP A 35 -48.53 19.51 18.61
CA ASP A 35 -49.71 18.74 19.02
C ASP A 35 -49.54 17.24 19.38
N SER A 36 -49.01 17.05 20.60
CA SER A 36 -49.74 16.44 21.73
C SER A 36 -50.03 14.92 21.81
N HIS A 37 -49.77 14.39 23.02
CA HIS A 37 -50.18 13.10 23.62
C HIS A 37 -49.30 11.87 23.35
N GLY A 38 -48.37 11.66 24.29
CA GLY A 38 -47.48 10.51 24.33
C GLY A 38 -48.16 9.20 24.71
N HIS A 39 -47.92 8.18 23.89
CA HIS A 39 -47.77 6.79 24.29
C HIS A 39 -46.52 6.27 23.58
N GLY A 40 -45.46 6.05 24.35
CA GLY A 40 -44.12 5.80 23.85
C GLY A 40 -44.00 4.48 23.11
N TYR A 41 -43.78 4.55 21.79
CA TYR A 41 -43.15 3.48 21.04
C TYR A 41 -41.66 3.54 21.37
N ALA A 42 -41.15 2.54 22.11
CA ALA A 42 -39.72 2.37 22.26
C ALA A 42 -39.14 2.18 20.85
N ALA A 43 -38.36 3.16 20.39
CA ALA A 43 -37.60 3.04 19.16
C ALA A 43 -36.65 1.84 19.30
N PRO A 44 -36.47 1.01 18.26
CA PRO A 44 -35.47 -0.05 18.30
C PRO A 44 -34.12 0.59 18.61
N GLU A 45 -33.48 0.16 19.69
CA GLU A 45 -32.13 0.61 20.01
C GLU A 45 -31.19 0.33 18.83
N PRO A 46 -30.25 1.23 18.51
CA PRO A 46 -29.26 0.97 17.47
C PRO A 46 -28.50 -0.30 17.85
N ALA A 47 -28.73 -1.38 17.10
CA ALA A 47 -27.94 -2.58 17.22
C ALA A 47 -26.50 -2.23 16.84
N TYR A 48 -25.64 -2.07 17.86
CA TYR A 48 -24.21 -1.94 17.67
C TYR A 48 -23.71 -3.27 17.08
N HIS A 49 -23.47 -3.29 15.77
CA HIS A 49 -22.76 -4.38 15.13
C HIS A 49 -21.34 -4.39 15.69
N HIS A 50 -21.07 -5.35 16.59
CA HIS A 50 -19.72 -5.64 17.04
C HIS A 50 -19.03 -6.41 15.92
N GLU A 51 -18.27 -5.71 15.08
CA GLU A 51 -17.35 -6.33 14.12
C GLU A 51 -16.27 -7.06 14.95
N GLU A 52 -16.33 -8.39 14.96
CA GLU A 52 -15.33 -9.21 15.62
C GLU A 52 -14.02 -9.10 14.84
N TYR A 53 -13.03 -8.42 15.43
CA TYR A 53 -11.74 -8.21 14.77
C TYR A 53 -10.92 -9.51 14.78
N HIS A 54 -10.76 -10.11 13.61
CA HIS A 54 -9.87 -11.24 13.42
C HIS A 54 -8.49 -10.78 12.92
N GLU A 55 -7.43 -11.32 13.52
CA GLU A 55 -6.09 -11.12 12.98
C GLU A 55 -5.96 -11.78 11.60
N PRO A 56 -5.29 -11.11 10.64
CA PRO A 56 -5.00 -11.71 9.35
C PRO A 56 -4.18 -13.00 9.51
N SER A 57 -4.51 -14.02 8.72
CA SER A 57 -3.70 -15.24 8.65
C SER A 57 -2.28 -14.93 8.17
N PRO A 58 -1.25 -15.56 8.77
CA PRO A 58 0.13 -15.31 8.37
C PRO A 58 0.40 -15.81 6.95
N TYR A 59 1.30 -15.12 6.26
CA TYR A 59 1.80 -15.53 4.94
C TYR A 59 3.29 -15.26 4.81
N SER A 60 3.92 -15.89 3.82
CA SER A 60 5.29 -15.59 3.42
C SER A 60 5.50 -15.93 1.96
N TYR A 61 6.25 -15.09 1.24
CA TYR A 61 6.64 -15.35 -0.13
C TYR A 61 8.07 -14.88 -0.40
N LYS A 62 8.66 -15.43 -1.46
CA LYS A 62 9.94 -14.99 -2.02
C LYS A 62 9.99 -15.27 -3.51
N TYR A 63 10.59 -14.36 -4.27
CA TYR A 63 10.88 -14.56 -5.69
C TYR A 63 12.16 -13.84 -6.10
N GLY A 64 12.72 -14.22 -7.24
CA GLY A 64 13.87 -13.55 -7.82
C GLY A 64 13.95 -13.77 -9.33
N VAL A 65 14.57 -12.81 -10.01
CA VAL A 65 14.91 -12.84 -11.43
C VAL A 65 16.41 -12.62 -11.55
N HIS A 66 17.05 -13.46 -12.35
CA HIS A 66 18.43 -13.27 -12.78
C HIS A 66 18.50 -13.65 -14.25
N ASP A 67 18.39 -12.65 -15.12
CA ASP A 67 18.44 -12.82 -16.55
C ASP A 67 19.66 -12.08 -17.13
N ALA A 68 20.68 -12.85 -17.52
CA ALA A 68 21.90 -12.32 -18.11
C ALA A 68 21.70 -11.74 -19.52
N HIS A 69 20.63 -12.12 -20.24
CA HIS A 69 20.35 -11.59 -21.57
C HIS A 69 19.78 -10.17 -21.51
N THR A 70 18.85 -9.93 -20.59
CA THR A 70 18.23 -8.60 -20.40
C THR A 70 18.98 -7.74 -19.38
N GLY A 71 19.83 -8.34 -18.54
CA GLY A 71 20.48 -7.68 -17.42
C GLY A 71 19.56 -7.50 -16.20
N ASP A 72 18.37 -8.12 -16.21
CA ASP A 72 17.40 -8.01 -15.12
C ASP A 72 17.83 -8.86 -13.92
N VAL A 73 18.21 -8.18 -12.84
CA VAL A 73 18.58 -8.80 -11.57
C VAL A 73 17.75 -8.15 -10.47
N LYS A 74 16.81 -8.90 -9.91
CA LYS A 74 15.93 -8.45 -8.82
C LYS A 74 15.50 -9.59 -7.91
N SER A 75 15.15 -9.25 -6.67
CA SER A 75 14.59 -10.20 -5.72
C SER A 75 13.63 -9.52 -4.77
N ALA A 76 12.63 -10.25 -4.29
CA ALA A 76 11.74 -9.78 -3.24
C ALA A 76 11.43 -10.90 -2.24
N SER A 77 11.21 -10.53 -0.99
CA SER A 77 10.67 -11.41 0.04
C SER A 77 9.80 -10.62 1.00
N GLU A 78 8.73 -11.23 1.48
CA GLU A 78 7.86 -10.63 2.48
C GLU A 78 7.24 -11.71 3.35
N SER A 79 6.97 -11.35 4.60
CA SER A 79 6.20 -12.15 5.53
C SER A 79 5.24 -11.25 6.31
N SER A 80 4.09 -11.80 6.67
CA SER A 80 3.14 -11.16 7.56
C SER A 80 2.75 -12.09 8.68
N HIS A 81 2.69 -11.56 9.89
CA HIS A 81 2.23 -12.27 11.08
C HIS A 81 1.71 -11.28 12.12
N GLY A 82 0.51 -11.53 12.68
CA GLY A 82 -0.05 -10.69 13.75
C GLY A 82 -0.21 -9.22 13.36
N GLY A 83 -0.61 -8.95 12.11
CA GLY A 83 -0.78 -7.59 11.60
C GLY A 83 0.52 -6.81 11.34
N VAL A 84 1.70 -7.46 11.45
CA VAL A 84 3.00 -6.89 11.11
C VAL A 84 3.52 -7.51 9.83
N VAL A 85 3.81 -6.67 8.84
CA VAL A 85 4.46 -7.05 7.57
C VAL A 85 5.93 -6.68 7.64
N LYS A 86 6.81 -7.57 7.17
CA LYS A 86 8.24 -7.33 6.99
C LYS A 86 8.68 -7.85 5.65
N GLY A 87 9.47 -7.08 4.91
CA GLY A 87 9.99 -7.54 3.64
C GLY A 87 11.22 -6.79 3.18
N GLU A 88 11.74 -7.29 2.06
CA GLU A 88 12.88 -6.72 1.35
C GLU A 88 12.64 -6.81 -0.15
N TYR A 89 13.06 -5.78 -0.88
CA TYR A 89 13.15 -5.79 -2.34
C TYR A 89 14.52 -5.28 -2.77
N SER A 90 15.13 -5.92 -3.76
CA SER A 90 16.40 -5.50 -4.35
C SER A 90 16.33 -5.51 -5.88
N LEU A 91 16.94 -4.52 -6.53
CA LEU A 91 17.10 -4.47 -7.98
C LEU A 91 18.41 -3.80 -8.38
N VAL A 92 19.02 -4.28 -9.46
CA VAL A 92 20.15 -3.59 -10.12
C VAL A 92 19.59 -2.54 -11.07
N GLN A 93 19.96 -1.27 -10.85
CA GLN A 93 19.53 -0.15 -11.68
C GLN A 93 20.34 -0.08 -12.98
N PRO A 94 19.86 0.65 -14.00
CA PRO A 94 20.57 0.81 -15.28
C PRO A 94 21.98 1.42 -15.16
N ASP A 95 22.25 2.17 -14.11
CA ASP A 95 23.56 2.76 -13.80
C ASP A 95 24.52 1.80 -13.07
N GLY A 96 24.09 0.55 -12.84
CA GLY A 96 24.82 -0.49 -12.13
C GLY A 96 24.66 -0.45 -10.61
N VAL A 97 23.95 0.53 -10.05
CA VAL A 97 23.73 0.64 -8.61
C VAL A 97 22.64 -0.34 -8.17
N THR A 98 22.93 -1.15 -7.18
CA THR A 98 21.92 -1.97 -6.53
C THR A 98 21.16 -1.15 -5.51
N ARG A 99 19.84 -1.08 -5.66
CA ARG A 99 18.95 -0.51 -4.65
C ARG A 99 18.33 -1.65 -3.86
N THR A 100 18.52 -1.64 -2.54
CA THR A 100 17.86 -2.56 -1.61
C THR A 100 16.98 -1.79 -0.65
N VAL A 101 15.73 -2.20 -0.52
CA VAL A 101 14.71 -1.62 0.35
C VAL A 101 14.32 -2.65 1.38
N HIS A 102 14.61 -2.40 2.65
CA HIS A 102 14.06 -3.16 3.77
C HIS A 102 12.86 -2.40 4.33
N TYR A 103 11.74 -3.07 4.57
CA TYR A 103 10.53 -2.40 5.03
C TYR A 103 9.77 -3.19 6.10
N THR A 104 9.02 -2.43 6.89
CA THR A 104 8.09 -2.93 7.90
C THR A 104 6.78 -2.15 7.83
N ALA A 105 5.65 -2.80 8.05
CA ALA A 105 4.37 -2.12 8.20
C ALA A 105 3.55 -2.70 9.35
N ASP A 106 2.94 -1.83 10.16
CA ASP A 106 2.03 -2.22 11.24
C ASP A 106 0.97 -1.13 11.49
N LYS A 107 -0.03 -1.43 12.32
CA LYS A 107 -1.16 -0.54 12.62
C LYS A 107 -0.76 0.75 13.34
N HIS A 108 0.33 0.74 14.11
CA HIS A 108 0.74 1.85 14.96
C HIS A 108 1.71 2.80 14.25
N ASN A 109 2.70 2.24 13.54
CA ASN A 109 3.78 2.98 12.91
C ASN A 109 3.56 3.21 11.40
N GLY A 110 2.57 2.53 10.81
CA GLY A 110 2.37 2.53 9.37
C GLY A 110 3.56 1.89 8.63
N PHE A 111 3.71 2.23 7.35
CA PHE A 111 4.81 1.74 6.51
C PHE A 111 6.09 2.53 6.76
N ASN A 112 7.19 1.81 7.03
CA ASN A 112 8.52 2.36 7.20
C ASN A 112 9.51 1.58 6.33
N ALA A 113 10.43 2.29 5.66
CA ALA A 113 11.41 1.68 4.79
C ALA A 113 12.79 2.31 4.94
N HIS A 114 13.82 1.46 4.88
CA HIS A 114 15.21 1.85 4.79
C HIS A 114 15.76 1.46 3.42
N VAL A 115 16.23 2.45 2.66
CA VAL A 115 16.77 2.25 1.33
C VAL A 115 18.29 2.36 1.37
N THR A 116 18.96 1.35 0.85
CA THR A 116 20.41 1.34 0.65
C THR A 116 20.73 1.28 -0.83
N LEU A 117 21.77 2.01 -1.21
CA LEU A 117 22.34 1.99 -2.56
C LEU A 117 23.77 1.43 -2.42
N SER A 118 24.11 0.43 -3.23
CA SER A 118 25.46 -0.14 -3.27
C SER A 118 25.95 -0.25 -4.71
N GLY A 119 27.25 0.01 -4.91
CA GLY A 119 27.88 0.07 -6.24
C GLY A 119 28.34 1.48 -6.61
N HIS A 120 28.92 1.62 -7.81
CA HIS A 120 29.38 2.90 -8.34
C HIS A 120 28.42 3.35 -9.44
N ALA A 121 27.75 4.48 -9.23
CA ALA A 121 26.89 5.07 -10.25
C ALA A 121 27.74 5.56 -11.42
N HIS A 122 27.56 4.97 -12.60
CA HIS A 122 28.12 5.51 -13.82
C HIS A 122 27.23 6.63 -14.34
N HIS A 123 27.40 7.84 -13.80
CA HIS A 123 26.77 9.03 -14.37
C HIS A 123 27.38 9.31 -15.75
N ALA A 124 26.55 9.28 -16.80
CA ALA A 124 26.95 9.77 -18.10
C ALA A 124 27.19 11.29 -18.02
N HIS A 125 28.44 11.71 -18.14
CA HIS A 125 28.78 13.11 -18.39
C HIS A 125 28.33 13.47 -19.80
N HIS A 126 27.20 14.18 -19.90
CA HIS A 126 26.80 14.84 -21.14
C HIS A 126 27.77 16.02 -21.38
N TYR A 127 28.52 15.95 -22.49
CA TYR A 127 29.30 17.06 -23.04
C TYR A 127 28.50 17.82 -24.10
#